data_AF-A0A9C8NRX9-F1
#
_entry.id   AF-A0A9C8NRX9-F1
#
_cell.length_a   1.000
_cell.length_b   1.000
_cell.length_c   1.000
_cell.angle_alpha   90.00
_cell.angle_beta   90.00
_cell.angle_gamma   90.00
#
_symmetry.space_group_name_H-M   'P 1'
#
loop_
_entity.id
_entity.type
_entity.pdbx_description
1 polymer ?
#
loop_
_entity_poly.entity_id
_entity_poly.type
_entity_poly.pdbx_seq_one_letter_code
_entity_poly.pdbx_strand_id
1 'polypeptide(L)'
;MALSTGQALLAKQEAMAFLANAKPAIQREMKQLFGYLADHRLNLDLEFVAFADLTSDTVIADAANQVIAIYLKKQATSTAAIFKANDHATVGGSTTIVIAQELNASGDEFLLTYPDGWAQGTGFTCSSQTTTAGDTDSTSGDGPDGFVLIQDA
;
A
#
# COMPACT_ATOMS: atom_id res chain seq x y z
N MET A 1 -3.46 -29.79 8.07
CA MET A 1 -4.02 -29.32 6.79
C MET A 1 -3.29 -28.03 6.47
N ALA A 2 -2.43 -28.05 5.47
CA ALA A 2 -1.38 -27.08 5.26
C ALA A 2 -1.66 -26.30 3.96
N LEU A 3 -1.75 -24.98 4.11
CA LEU A 3 -1.74 -23.91 3.11
C LEU A 3 -2.73 -23.98 1.94
N SER A 4 -3.56 -22.94 1.82
CA SER A 4 -3.98 -22.30 0.57
C SER A 4 -2.77 -21.64 -0.16
N THR A 5 -1.62 -22.32 -0.21
CA THR A 5 -0.25 -21.82 -0.43
C THR A 5 -0.03 -20.96 -1.67
N GLY A 6 -0.87 -21.13 -2.68
CA GLY A 6 -0.65 -20.58 -4.02
C GLY A 6 -0.69 -19.06 -4.02
N GLN A 7 -1.73 -18.46 -3.43
CA GLN A 7 -1.96 -17.02 -3.51
C GLN A 7 -0.98 -16.24 -2.65
N ALA A 8 -0.73 -16.68 -1.41
CA ALA A 8 0.25 -16.04 -0.55
C ALA A 8 1.68 -16.11 -1.10
N LEU A 9 2.05 -17.23 -1.73
CA LEU A 9 3.36 -17.36 -2.38
C LEU A 9 3.47 -16.45 -3.62
N LEU A 10 2.39 -16.36 -4.40
CA LEU A 10 2.32 -15.49 -5.57
C LEU A 10 2.44 -14.01 -5.16
N ALA A 11 1.64 -13.56 -4.19
CA ALA A 11 1.68 -12.19 -3.68
C ALA A 11 3.08 -11.82 -3.14
N LYS A 12 3.75 -12.76 -2.47
CA LYS A 12 5.15 -12.58 -2.05
C LYS A 12 6.10 -12.42 -3.24
N GLN A 13 5.96 -13.26 -4.27
CA GLN A 13 6.81 -13.19 -5.47
C GLN A 13 6.59 -11.87 -6.22
N GLU A 14 5.35 -11.44 -6.37
CA GLU A 14 4.98 -10.18 -7.02
C GLU A 14 5.50 -8.97 -6.25
N ALA A 15 5.30 -8.92 -4.94
CA ALA A 15 5.84 -7.86 -4.09
C ALA A 15 7.37 -7.77 -4.18
N MET A 16 8.07 -8.92 -4.14
CA MET A 16 9.53 -8.95 -4.25
C MET A 16 10.02 -8.59 -5.66
N ALA A 17 9.28 -8.94 -6.70
CA ALA A 17 9.58 -8.55 -8.09
C ALA A 17 9.40 -7.04 -8.29
N PHE A 18 8.33 -6.46 -7.73
CA PHE A 18 8.07 -5.02 -7.77
C PHE A 18 9.19 -4.24 -7.06
N LEU A 19 9.68 -4.77 -5.93
CA LEU A 19 10.76 -4.16 -5.15
C LEU A 19 12.18 -4.42 -5.68
N ALA A 20 12.36 -5.13 -6.79
CA ALA A 20 13.68 -5.52 -7.29
C ALA A 20 14.63 -4.32 -7.49
N ASN A 21 14.08 -3.16 -7.87
CA ASN A 21 14.81 -1.91 -8.07
C ASN A 21 14.60 -0.88 -6.95
N ALA A 22 13.91 -1.24 -5.86
CA ALA A 22 13.74 -0.38 -4.70
C ALA A 22 15.04 -0.29 -3.88
N LYS A 23 15.13 0.71 -2.99
CA LYS A 23 16.26 0.89 -2.08
C LYS A 23 16.55 -0.40 -1.30
N PRO A 24 17.83 -0.78 -1.09
CA PRO A 24 18.19 -2.00 -0.38
C PRO A 24 17.59 -2.10 1.04
N ALA A 25 17.40 -0.96 1.71
CA ALA A 25 16.76 -0.90 3.02
C ALA A 25 15.30 -1.40 2.99
N ILE A 26 14.53 -0.98 1.98
CA ILE A 26 13.14 -1.37 1.78
C ILE A 26 13.04 -2.86 1.44
N GLN A 27 13.90 -3.34 0.56
CA GLN A 27 13.97 -4.77 0.24
C GLN A 27 14.26 -5.63 1.48
N ARG A 28 15.14 -5.16 2.38
CA ARG A 28 15.46 -5.86 3.62
C ARG A 28 14.26 -5.87 4.57
N GLU A 29 13.61 -4.74 4.76
CA GLU A 29 12.43 -4.63 5.63
C GLU A 29 11.28 -5.51 5.15
N MET A 30 11.00 -5.53 3.84
CA MET A 30 10.00 -6.42 3.28
C MET A 30 10.35 -7.91 3.48
N LYS A 31 11.62 -8.28 3.32
CA LYS A 31 12.07 -9.66 3.63
C LYS A 31 11.89 -10.01 5.10
N GLN A 32 12.13 -9.06 6.01
CA GLN A 32 11.91 -9.25 7.45
C GLN A 32 10.43 -9.44 7.77
N LEU A 33 9.55 -8.66 7.14
CA LEU A 33 8.10 -8.83 7.26
C LEU A 33 7.67 -10.23 6.82
N PHE A 34 8.10 -10.68 5.63
CA PHE A 34 7.77 -12.03 5.17
C PHE A 34 8.36 -13.14 6.06
N GLY A 35 9.51 -12.91 6.69
CA GLY A 35 10.05 -13.81 7.72
C GLY A 35 9.15 -13.87 8.94
N TYR A 36 8.73 -12.72 9.46
CA TYR A 36 7.80 -12.63 10.59
C TYR A 36 6.47 -13.35 10.31
N LEU A 37 5.88 -13.10 9.14
CA LEU A 37 4.61 -13.73 8.73
C LEU A 37 4.75 -15.25 8.62
N ALA A 38 5.88 -15.74 8.09
CA ALA A 38 6.15 -17.17 8.00
C ALA A 38 6.28 -17.84 9.38
N ASP A 39 6.88 -17.14 10.35
CA ASP A 39 7.13 -17.69 11.68
C ASP A 39 5.91 -17.61 12.62
N HIS A 40 5.13 -16.51 12.53
CA HIS A 40 4.09 -16.19 13.52
C HIS A 40 2.67 -16.30 12.97
N ARG A 41 2.49 -16.26 11.65
CA ARG A 41 1.19 -16.13 11.01
C ARG A 41 1.02 -17.14 9.88
N LEU A 42 1.17 -18.41 10.25
CA LEU A 42 1.04 -19.56 9.34
C LEU A 42 -0.36 -19.59 8.72
N ASN A 43 -0.43 -19.52 7.38
CA ASN A 43 -1.65 -19.54 6.54
C ASN A 43 -2.41 -18.20 6.39
N LEU A 44 -1.73 -17.06 6.23
CA LEU A 44 -2.41 -15.89 5.67
C LEU A 44 -2.66 -16.07 4.16
N ASP A 45 -3.88 -15.77 3.73
CA ASP A 45 -4.20 -15.49 2.33
C ASP A 45 -3.87 -14.02 2.05
N LEU A 46 -2.72 -13.80 1.42
CA LEU A 46 -2.26 -12.47 1.05
C LEU A 46 -2.68 -12.15 -0.39
N GLU A 47 -3.17 -10.95 -0.60
CA GLU A 47 -3.44 -10.36 -1.90
C GLU A 47 -2.50 -9.18 -2.16
N PHE A 48 -1.96 -9.13 -3.36
CA PHE A 48 -1.11 -8.06 -3.85
C PHE A 48 -1.91 -7.17 -4.79
N VAL A 49 -2.06 -5.89 -4.43
CA VAL A 49 -2.77 -4.90 -5.25
C VAL A 49 -1.80 -3.79 -5.61
N ALA A 50 -1.34 -3.79 -6.86
CA ALA A 50 -0.51 -2.71 -7.40
C ALA A 50 -1.36 -1.54 -7.88
N PHE A 51 -0.81 -0.33 -7.75
CA PHE A 51 -1.37 0.89 -8.33
C PHE A 51 -0.25 1.71 -8.95
N ALA A 52 -0.61 2.49 -9.95
CA ALA A 52 0.27 3.42 -10.64
C ALA A 52 -0.50 4.69 -10.95
N ASP A 53 0.22 5.82 -11.06
CA ASP A 53 -0.36 7.11 -11.46
C ASP A 53 -1.61 7.47 -10.63
N LEU A 54 -1.50 7.34 -9.29
CA LEU A 54 -2.61 7.62 -8.39
C LEU A 54 -3.03 9.09 -8.52
N THR A 55 -4.11 9.33 -9.26
CA THR A 55 -4.61 10.66 -9.67
C THR A 55 -6.07 10.88 -9.29
N SER A 56 -6.69 9.85 -8.72
CA SER A 56 -8.02 9.86 -8.16
C SER A 56 -8.11 8.70 -7.15
N ASP A 57 -9.21 8.66 -6.41
CA ASP A 57 -9.48 7.57 -5.49
C ASP A 57 -9.45 6.21 -6.19
N THR A 58 -8.61 5.32 -5.68
CA THR A 58 -8.47 3.95 -6.13
C THR A 58 -8.87 3.03 -4.99
N VAL A 59 -9.96 2.32 -5.17
CA VAL A 59 -10.40 1.27 -4.24
C VAL A 59 -9.47 0.08 -4.38
N ILE A 60 -8.77 -0.25 -3.30
CA ILE A 60 -7.89 -1.41 -3.20
C ILE A 60 -8.68 -2.63 -2.76
N ALA A 61 -9.61 -2.43 -1.81
CA ALA A 61 -10.51 -3.47 -1.33
C ALA A 61 -11.87 -2.85 -0.98
N ASP A 62 -12.96 -3.52 -1.36
CA ASP A 62 -14.34 -3.07 -1.14
C ASP A 62 -15.02 -3.75 0.07
N ALA A 63 -14.25 -4.52 0.84
CA ALA A 63 -14.70 -5.25 2.01
C ALA A 63 -13.69 -5.13 3.18
N ALA A 64 -14.11 -5.61 4.35
CA ALA A 64 -13.24 -5.66 5.53
C ALA A 64 -11.97 -6.45 5.22
N ASN A 65 -10.82 -5.86 5.56
CA ASN A 65 -9.51 -6.39 5.22
C ASN A 65 -8.49 -6.03 6.31
N GLN A 66 -7.32 -6.63 6.24
CA GLN A 66 -6.16 -6.27 7.06
C GLN A 66 -5.02 -5.85 6.15
N VAL A 67 -4.59 -4.59 6.28
CA VAL A 67 -3.43 -4.09 5.56
C VAL A 67 -2.16 -4.61 6.22
N ILE A 68 -1.31 -5.30 5.46
CA ILE A 68 -0.06 -5.91 5.92
C ILE A 68 1.14 -5.04 5.57
N ALA A 69 1.15 -4.47 4.36
CA ALA A 69 2.19 -3.54 3.93
C ALA A 69 1.67 -2.55 2.90
N ILE A 70 2.26 -1.36 2.89
CA ILE A 70 2.04 -0.32 1.87
C ILE A 70 3.41 0.14 1.40
N TYR A 71 3.69 -0.02 0.11
CA TYR A 71 4.87 0.53 -0.51
C TYR A 71 4.50 1.66 -1.45
N LEU A 72 5.25 2.76 -1.37
CA LEU A 72 5.07 3.96 -2.16
C LEU A 72 6.39 4.39 -2.77
N LYS A 73 6.34 4.79 -4.03
CA LYS A 73 7.45 5.41 -4.74
C LYS A 73 6.94 6.64 -5.46
N LYS A 74 7.54 7.78 -5.15
CA LYS A 74 7.25 9.01 -5.89
C LYS A 74 7.82 8.89 -7.30
N GLN A 75 6.99 9.25 -8.29
CA GLN A 75 7.44 9.41 -9.66
C GLN A 75 8.44 10.55 -9.81
N ALA A 76 9.11 10.60 -10.97
CA ALA A 76 10.18 11.55 -11.26
C ALA A 76 9.67 12.95 -11.63
N THR A 77 8.74 13.48 -10.84
CA THR A 77 8.06 14.76 -11.06
C THR A 77 8.27 15.71 -9.87
N SER A 78 8.11 17.01 -10.16
CA SER A 78 8.61 18.08 -9.30
C SER A 78 7.59 18.59 -8.27
N THR A 79 6.31 18.22 -8.35
CA THR A 79 5.29 18.75 -7.44
C THR A 79 5.15 17.90 -6.18
N ALA A 80 4.79 18.51 -5.06
CA ALA A 80 4.50 17.75 -3.83
C ALA A 80 3.18 16.98 -4.00
N ALA A 81 3.19 15.72 -3.58
CA ALA A 81 2.01 14.87 -3.53
C ALA A 81 1.92 14.22 -2.15
N ILE A 82 0.69 14.07 -1.68
CA ILE A 82 0.38 13.43 -0.40
C ILE A 82 -0.40 12.17 -0.72
N PHE A 83 0.23 11.04 -0.45
CA PHE A 83 -0.47 9.77 -0.45
C PHE A 83 -1.44 9.76 0.72
N LYS A 84 -2.70 9.43 0.45
CA LYS A 84 -3.71 9.22 1.46
C LYS A 84 -4.26 7.81 1.36
N ALA A 85 -4.49 7.23 2.52
CA ALA A 85 -5.23 5.99 2.62
C ALA A 85 -6.41 6.15 3.58
N ASN A 86 -7.52 5.57 3.18
CA ASN A 86 -8.82 5.73 3.80
C ASN A 86 -9.43 4.35 4.08
N ASP A 87 -10.08 4.22 5.24
CA ASP A 87 -10.95 3.08 5.55
C ASP A 87 -12.32 3.31 4.90
N HIS A 88 -12.43 3.02 3.61
CA HIS A 88 -13.67 3.11 2.85
C HIS A 88 -13.64 2.22 1.60
N ALA A 89 -14.81 1.73 1.16
CA ALA A 89 -14.98 0.85 0.01
C ALA A 89 -15.20 1.55 -1.36
N THR A 90 -15.20 2.89 -1.43
CA THR A 90 -15.63 3.58 -2.67
C THR A 90 -14.87 4.86 -2.99
N VAL A 91 -14.86 5.84 -2.08
CA VAL A 91 -14.27 7.17 -2.30
C VAL A 91 -13.60 7.58 -0.99
N GLY A 92 -12.38 8.08 -1.07
CA GLY A 92 -11.63 8.62 0.04
C GLY A 92 -12.23 9.95 0.46
N GLY A 93 -12.62 10.08 1.73
CA GLY A 93 -13.09 11.35 2.28
C GLY A 93 -12.05 11.94 3.23
N SER A 94 -11.92 13.27 3.27
CA SER A 94 -11.03 13.96 4.23
C SER A 94 -11.25 13.58 5.70
N THR A 95 -12.46 13.12 6.07
CA THR A 95 -12.78 12.66 7.44
C THR A 95 -12.46 11.19 7.71
N THR A 96 -12.13 10.40 6.68
CA THR A 96 -11.83 8.97 6.78
C THR A 96 -10.35 8.66 6.50
N ILE A 97 -9.52 9.70 6.35
CA ILE A 97 -8.08 9.55 6.18
C ILE A 97 -7.50 8.90 7.43
N VAL A 98 -6.80 7.78 7.24
CA VAL A 98 -6.11 7.10 8.33
C VAL A 98 -4.59 7.12 8.15
N ILE A 99 -4.12 7.24 6.91
CA ILE A 99 -2.70 7.47 6.60
C ILE A 99 -2.61 8.68 5.68
N ALA A 100 -1.70 9.61 6.01
CA ALA A 100 -1.28 10.67 5.12
C ALA A 100 0.25 10.70 5.09
N GLN A 101 0.84 10.42 3.92
CA GLN A 101 2.28 10.37 3.75
C GLN A 101 2.69 11.38 2.68
N GLU A 102 3.49 12.37 3.09
CA GLU A 102 4.09 13.32 2.17
C GLU A 102 5.24 12.68 1.39
N LEU A 103 5.27 12.92 0.08
CA LEU A 103 6.31 12.48 -0.84
C LEU A 103 6.98 13.72 -1.44
N ASN A 104 8.14 14.10 -0.87
CA ASN A 104 8.72 15.41 -1.09
C ASN A 104 9.63 15.46 -2.32
N ALA A 105 10.49 14.46 -2.53
CA ALA A 105 11.44 14.42 -3.63
C ALA A 105 11.17 13.27 -4.62
N SER A 106 11.49 13.52 -5.89
CA SER A 106 11.45 12.50 -6.95
C SER A 106 12.25 11.26 -6.55
N GLY A 107 11.66 10.08 -6.67
CA GLY A 107 12.31 8.83 -6.28
C GLY A 107 12.39 8.62 -4.76
N ASP A 108 11.69 9.43 -3.96
CA ASP A 108 11.40 9.07 -2.58
C ASP A 108 10.61 7.77 -2.55
N GLU A 109 11.02 6.89 -1.65
CA GLU A 109 10.41 5.58 -1.49
C GLU A 109 10.09 5.43 -0.01
N PHE A 110 8.91 4.91 0.27
CA PHE A 110 8.39 4.73 1.61
C PHE A 110 7.75 3.34 1.72
N LEU A 111 7.97 2.69 2.85
CA LEU A 111 7.37 1.40 3.16
C LEU A 111 6.77 1.49 4.56
N LEU A 112 5.48 1.18 4.67
CA LEU A 112 4.81 0.95 5.93
C LEU A 112 4.56 -0.55 6.06
N THR A 113 4.92 -1.11 7.21
CA THR A 113 4.68 -2.51 7.51
C THR A 113 3.83 -2.63 8.77
N TYR A 114 2.83 -3.50 8.71
CA TYR A 114 1.95 -3.85 9.81
C TYR A 114 2.02 -5.37 9.99
N PRO A 115 3.03 -5.88 10.71
CA PRO A 115 3.24 -7.33 10.85
C PRO A 115 2.03 -8.06 11.46
N ASP A 116 1.24 -7.33 12.26
CA ASP A 116 0.03 -7.84 12.89
C ASP A 116 -1.27 -7.61 12.10
N GLY A 117 -1.17 -6.92 10.95
CA GLY A 117 -2.31 -6.46 10.17
C GLY A 117 -2.96 -5.22 10.78
N TRP A 118 -3.24 -4.23 9.94
CA TRP A 118 -4.03 -3.07 10.30
C TRP A 118 -5.45 -3.21 9.75
N ALA A 119 -6.38 -3.55 10.63
CA ALA A 119 -7.75 -3.88 10.28
C ALA A 119 -8.54 -2.66 9.77
N GLN A 120 -9.16 -2.82 8.60
CA GLN A 120 -10.11 -1.89 8.00
C GLN A 120 -11.52 -2.47 8.13
N GLY A 121 -12.45 -1.67 8.63
CA GLY A 121 -13.82 -2.13 8.86
C GLY A 121 -14.69 -2.12 7.61
N THR A 122 -14.39 -1.24 6.66
CA THR A 122 -15.27 -0.98 5.52
C THR A 122 -14.61 -1.18 4.17
N GLY A 123 -13.29 -1.11 4.08
CA GLY A 123 -12.56 -1.23 2.82
C GLY A 123 -11.25 -0.48 2.90
N PHE A 124 -10.51 -0.46 1.80
CA PHE A 124 -9.28 0.32 1.72
C PHE A 124 -9.27 1.07 0.40
N THR A 125 -9.19 2.39 0.48
CA THR A 125 -9.08 3.28 -0.69
C THR A 125 -7.81 4.11 -0.55
N CYS A 126 -7.09 4.25 -1.65
CA CYS A 126 -5.90 5.09 -1.74
C CYS A 126 -6.16 6.27 -2.66
N SER A 127 -5.58 7.43 -2.36
CA SER A 127 -5.56 8.56 -3.28
C SER A 127 -4.29 9.39 -3.15
N SER A 128 -4.06 10.26 -4.13
CA SER A 128 -2.97 11.23 -4.09
C SER A 128 -3.57 12.61 -4.17
N GLN A 129 -3.30 13.44 -3.16
CA GLN A 129 -3.86 14.77 -3.06
C GLN A 129 -2.77 15.79 -2.79
N THR A 130 -3.06 17.06 -3.10
CA THR A 130 -2.09 18.16 -2.99
C THR A 130 -1.98 18.73 -1.57
N THR A 131 -2.92 18.41 -0.67
CA THR A 131 -2.95 18.92 0.70
C THR A 131 -3.51 17.89 1.68
N THR A 132 -3.07 17.94 2.94
CA THR A 132 -3.48 16.96 3.96
C THR A 132 -4.96 17.07 4.33
N ALA A 133 -5.48 18.30 4.40
CA ALA A 133 -6.87 18.57 4.80
C ALA A 133 -7.83 18.79 3.62
N GLY A 134 -7.33 18.93 2.40
CA GLY A 134 -8.16 19.13 1.21
C GLY A 134 -8.28 17.85 0.38
N ASP A 135 -9.30 17.83 -0.48
CA ASP A 135 -9.65 16.70 -1.35
C ASP A 135 -9.29 16.99 -2.82
N THR A 136 -8.33 17.88 -3.05
CA THR A 136 -7.87 18.21 -4.41
C THR A 136 -6.85 17.17 -4.86
N ASP A 137 -7.28 16.32 -5.79
CA ASP A 137 -6.45 15.31 -6.41
C ASP A 137 -5.18 15.90 -7.03
N SER A 138 -4.12 15.13 -6.91
CA SER A 138 -2.85 15.44 -7.56
C SER A 138 -2.96 15.19 -9.06
N THR A 139 -2.36 16.06 -9.86
CA THR A 139 -2.36 15.91 -11.32
C THR A 139 -1.56 14.70 -11.77
N SER A 140 -1.91 14.18 -12.96
CA SER A 140 -1.16 13.14 -13.67
C SER A 140 0.34 13.44 -13.67
N GLY A 141 1.12 12.50 -13.12
CA GLY A 141 2.57 12.57 -12.97
C GLY A 141 3.05 12.81 -11.54
N ASP A 142 2.25 13.38 -10.64
CA ASP A 142 2.71 13.68 -9.26
C ASP A 142 2.37 12.55 -8.27
N GLY A 143 1.42 11.68 -8.62
CA GLY A 143 0.99 10.55 -7.80
C GLY A 143 2.08 9.49 -7.57
N PRO A 144 2.09 8.81 -6.42
CA PRO A 144 2.96 7.68 -6.21
C PRO A 144 2.54 6.45 -7.01
N ASP A 145 3.55 5.67 -7.40
CA ASP A 145 3.39 4.27 -7.79
C ASP A 145 3.66 3.38 -6.59
N GLY A 146 2.99 2.24 -6.52
CA GLY A 146 3.16 1.38 -5.37
C GLY A 146 2.32 0.13 -5.40
N PHE A 147 2.25 -0.49 -4.23
CA PHE A 147 1.35 -1.59 -3.99
C PHE A 147 0.92 -1.60 -2.54
N VAL A 148 -0.22 -2.24 -2.30
CA VAL A 148 -0.68 -2.60 -0.97
C VAL A 148 -0.79 -4.12 -0.92
N LEU A 149 -0.29 -4.67 0.18
CA LEU A 149 -0.44 -6.07 0.52
C LEU A 149 -1.54 -6.16 1.58
N ILE A 150 -2.62 -6.85 1.25
CA ILE A 150 -3.77 -7.02 2.15
C ILE A 150 -3.99 -8.50 2.45
N GLN A 151 -4.74 -8.74 3.51
CA GLN A 151 -5.35 -10.02 3.81
C GLN A 151 -6.86 -9.80 3.92
N ASP A 152 -7.65 -10.59 3.20
CA ASP A 152 -9.10 -10.59 3.38
C ASP A 152 -9.45 -11.05 4.80
N ALA A 153 -10.40 -10.34 5.43
CA ALA A 153 -10.83 -10.60 6.80
C ALA A 153 -11.92 -11.69 6.89
#